data_AF-A0A246EHJ2-F1
#
_entry.id   AF-A0A246EHJ2-F1
#
_cell.length_a   1.000
_cell.length_b   1.000
_cell.length_c   1.000
_cell.angle_alpha   90.00
_cell.angle_beta   90.00
_cell.angle_gamma   90.00
#
_symmetry.space_group_name_H-M   'P 1'
#
loop_
_entity.id
_entity.type
_entity.pdbx_description
1 polymer ?
#
loop_
_entity_poly.entity_id
_entity_poly.type
_entity_poly.pdbx_seq_one_letter_code
_entity_poly.pdbx_strand_id
1 'polypeptide(L)'
;MEEKLLQEAYEKSKDYLYEDSSRFNLLSIIEKDRDEAHVHSKVIYNLLSQNWGKKDKETFLTLFLKEIGIEDEIIYNKTWEVTREKEYQLDEKKARPDFVIESQHYIYIIEMKIDADDQPEQLKNYKKIAEGEKKRKNKKEYKLFYLTLDGHNASKKSIGEEENLEENEKVEYTNISFKEEILNWLGNCLKLVEGKENKSACINQYIASINKILGEKNTKIKDNILKSVEDMKNAISLYGKLNDKLQVTLENFMSLLKENLGKRAIYYKKYVKDYYNYTLDKIPQDYPGLYIVLAENKSKNSNHYRFVLKLELSPELTACFGFIKNDDDIKETVPFVYFSQVKKNSSGLYNKCIKGIKNLELEDKLIENNKAYWCYVKNSKSEIINFRDISLSNRALLSLIDEETLKEEVKNIATYISNEIVKNMEI
;
A
#
# COMPACT_ATOMS: atom_id res chain seq x y z
N MET A 1 -12.84 -17.23 -18.18
CA MET A 1 -11.52 -16.56 -18.33
C MET A 1 -11.54 -15.25 -17.57
N GLU A 2 -12.53 -14.38 -17.80
CA GLU A 2 -12.79 -13.17 -16.99
C GLU A 2 -12.95 -13.44 -15.50
N GLU A 3 -13.76 -14.42 -15.07
CA GLU A 3 -13.95 -14.71 -13.63
C GLU A 3 -12.66 -15.11 -12.91
N LYS A 4 -11.78 -15.84 -13.59
CA LYS A 4 -10.49 -16.25 -13.03
C LYS A 4 -9.52 -15.06 -12.92
N LEU A 5 -9.50 -14.20 -13.94
CA LEU A 5 -8.74 -12.94 -13.92
C LEU A 5 -9.30 -11.97 -12.86
N LEU A 6 -10.61 -11.95 -12.65
CA LEU A 6 -11.28 -11.16 -11.61
C LEU A 6 -10.83 -11.62 -10.21
N GLN A 7 -10.81 -12.92 -9.99
CA GLN A 7 -10.37 -13.52 -8.73
C GLN A 7 -8.87 -13.24 -8.48
N GLU A 8 -8.03 -13.40 -9.51
CA GLU A 8 -6.57 -13.18 -9.40
C GLU A 8 -6.22 -11.70 -9.19
N ALA A 9 -6.89 -10.77 -9.89
CA ALA A 9 -6.73 -9.33 -9.69
C ALA A 9 -7.22 -8.89 -8.31
N TYR A 10 -8.33 -9.47 -7.84
CA TYR A 10 -8.85 -9.25 -6.49
C TYR A 10 -7.87 -9.71 -5.42
N GLU A 11 -7.30 -10.91 -5.52
CA GLU A 11 -6.29 -11.39 -4.57
C GLU A 11 -5.00 -10.54 -4.61
N LYS A 12 -4.47 -10.21 -5.79
CA LYS A 12 -3.27 -9.35 -5.92
C LYS A 12 -3.50 -7.94 -5.37
N SER A 13 -4.71 -7.38 -5.51
CA SER A 13 -5.04 -6.05 -4.96
C SER A 13 -5.04 -6.03 -3.42
N LYS A 14 -5.39 -7.15 -2.78
CA LYS A 14 -5.31 -7.29 -1.31
C LYS A 14 -3.86 -7.26 -0.84
N ASP A 15 -2.98 -7.97 -1.54
CA ASP A 15 -1.55 -8.02 -1.19
C ASP A 15 -0.92 -6.62 -1.32
N TYR A 16 -1.24 -5.87 -2.37
CA TYR A 16 -0.71 -4.52 -2.57
C TYR A 16 -1.21 -3.51 -1.52
N LEU A 17 -2.53 -3.50 -1.24
CA LEU A 17 -3.10 -2.66 -0.19
C LEU A 17 -2.60 -3.05 1.21
N TYR A 18 -2.31 -4.33 1.44
CA TYR A 18 -1.77 -4.85 2.69
C TYR A 18 -0.28 -4.50 2.88
N GLU A 19 0.55 -4.63 1.84
CA GLU A 19 1.96 -4.25 1.90
C GLU A 19 2.14 -2.74 2.09
N ASP A 20 1.36 -1.90 1.40
CA ASP A 20 1.45 -0.45 1.52
C ASP A 20 0.90 0.04 2.87
N SER A 21 -0.21 -0.55 3.35
CA SER A 21 -0.78 -0.18 4.66
C SER A 21 0.00 -0.70 5.86
N SER A 22 0.68 -1.86 5.78
CA SER A 22 1.44 -2.42 6.90
C SER A 22 2.84 -1.79 7.08
N ARG A 23 3.52 -1.44 5.98
CA ARG A 23 4.85 -0.78 6.02
C ARG A 23 4.77 0.69 6.42
N PHE A 24 3.66 1.38 6.16
CA PHE A 24 3.46 2.80 6.45
C PHE A 24 2.39 3.07 7.54
N ASN A 25 2.06 2.08 8.38
CA ASN A 25 1.16 2.28 9.51
C ASN A 25 1.85 3.03 10.65
N LEU A 26 1.31 4.18 11.07
CA LEU A 26 1.92 5.01 12.11
C LEU A 26 2.13 4.27 13.44
N LEU A 27 1.15 3.47 13.89
CA LEU A 27 1.26 2.73 15.16
C LEU A 27 2.31 1.62 15.10
N SER A 28 2.50 1.02 13.93
CA SER A 28 3.57 0.03 13.70
C SER A 28 4.95 0.69 13.70
N ILE A 29 5.08 1.87 13.10
CA ILE A 29 6.35 2.62 13.04
C ILE A 29 6.84 3.00 14.44
N ILE A 30 5.91 3.38 15.33
CA ILE A 30 6.25 3.76 16.72
C ILE A 30 6.20 2.57 17.69
N GLU A 31 6.00 1.35 17.20
CA GLU A 31 5.95 0.11 18.01
C GLU A 31 4.91 0.16 19.15
N LYS A 32 3.73 0.72 18.86
CA LYS A 32 2.61 0.85 19.82
C LYS A 32 1.32 0.20 19.34
N ASP A 33 1.43 -0.74 18.41
CA ASP A 33 0.29 -1.45 17.83
C ASP A 33 -0.48 -2.32 18.85
N ARG A 34 0.13 -2.70 19.98
CA ARG A 34 -0.52 -3.46 21.05
C ARG A 34 -0.76 -2.68 22.35
N ASP A 35 -0.53 -1.36 22.37
CA ASP A 35 -0.67 -0.53 23.59
C ASP A 35 -2.15 -0.17 23.86
N GLU A 36 -2.82 -1.04 24.62
CA GLU A 36 -4.22 -0.93 25.03
C GLU A 36 -4.56 0.42 25.66
N ALA A 37 -3.92 0.74 26.80
CA ALA A 37 -4.28 1.87 27.63
C ALA A 37 -3.83 3.22 27.06
N HIS A 38 -2.67 3.31 26.40
CA HIS A 38 -2.13 4.61 25.97
C HIS A 38 -2.40 4.94 24.51
N VAL A 39 -2.78 3.96 23.68
CA VAL A 39 -3.04 4.14 22.25
C VAL A 39 -4.46 3.76 21.87
N HIS A 40 -4.85 2.49 21.98
CA HIS A 40 -6.17 2.05 21.50
C HIS A 40 -7.30 2.80 22.22
N SER A 41 -7.19 2.94 23.54
CA SER A 41 -8.21 3.65 24.32
C SER A 41 -8.33 5.12 23.90
N LYS A 42 -7.21 5.79 23.59
CA LYS A 42 -7.18 7.20 23.17
C LYS A 42 -7.76 7.37 21.77
N VAL A 43 -7.44 6.47 20.85
CA VAL A 43 -7.98 6.52 19.48
C VAL A 43 -9.49 6.36 19.52
N ILE A 44 -10.00 5.31 20.18
CA ILE A 44 -11.45 5.08 20.31
C ILE A 44 -12.11 6.26 21.02
N TYR A 45 -11.57 6.74 22.15
CA TYR A 45 -12.11 7.91 22.85
C TYR A 45 -12.19 9.14 21.95
N ASN A 46 -11.14 9.42 21.18
CA ASN A 46 -11.10 10.59 20.32
C ASN A 46 -12.14 10.49 19.19
N LEU A 47 -12.32 9.30 18.60
CA LEU A 47 -13.35 9.05 17.60
C LEU A 47 -14.76 9.19 18.19
N LEU A 48 -15.00 8.70 19.40
CA LEU A 48 -16.31 8.76 20.07
C LEU A 48 -16.67 10.16 20.61
N SER A 49 -15.70 10.93 21.11
CA SER A 49 -15.94 12.20 21.82
C SER A 49 -16.07 13.42 20.92
N GLN A 50 -15.58 13.33 19.68
CA GLN A 50 -15.47 14.47 18.77
C GLN A 50 -16.49 14.38 17.65
N ASN A 51 -16.91 15.53 17.12
CA ASN A 51 -17.84 15.61 16.00
C ASN A 51 -17.13 15.47 14.64
N TRP A 52 -16.43 14.34 14.43
CA TRP A 52 -15.60 14.07 13.24
C TRP A 52 -16.38 14.09 11.93
N GLY A 53 -17.64 13.69 11.95
CA GLY A 53 -18.54 13.71 10.80
C GLY A 53 -19.97 13.81 11.29
N LYS A 54 -20.74 14.67 10.64
CA LYS A 54 -22.17 14.76 10.85
C LYS A 54 -22.84 14.78 9.49
N LYS A 55 -23.67 13.77 9.22
CA LYS A 55 -24.63 13.76 8.12
C LYS A 55 -25.98 13.54 8.78
N ASP A 56 -26.83 14.56 8.70
CA ASP A 56 -28.09 14.64 9.41
C ASP A 56 -27.93 14.53 10.94
N LYS A 57 -28.23 13.36 11.51
CA LYS A 57 -28.12 13.03 12.95
C LYS A 57 -27.01 12.01 13.27
N GLU A 58 -26.37 11.43 12.27
CA GLU A 58 -25.34 10.41 12.50
C GLU A 58 -24.00 11.06 12.87
N THR A 59 -23.39 10.54 13.94
CA THR A 59 -22.03 10.82 14.40
C THR A 59 -21.31 9.49 14.63
N PHE A 60 -20.01 9.53 14.89
CA PHE A 60 -19.27 8.30 15.22
C PHE A 60 -19.81 7.63 16.49
N LEU A 61 -20.23 8.43 17.47
CA LEU A 61 -20.85 7.91 18.69
C LEU A 61 -22.20 7.24 18.43
N THR A 62 -23.07 7.83 17.59
CA THR A 62 -24.37 7.21 17.30
C THR A 62 -24.19 5.91 16.53
N LEU A 63 -23.28 5.88 15.56
CA LEU A 63 -22.93 4.66 14.82
C LEU A 63 -22.37 3.58 15.75
N PHE A 64 -21.53 3.96 16.73
CA PHE A 64 -20.99 3.01 17.71
C PHE A 64 -22.09 2.42 18.60
N LEU A 65 -22.98 3.28 19.13
CA LEU A 65 -24.08 2.84 19.97
C LEU A 65 -25.01 1.86 19.24
N LYS A 66 -25.28 2.08 17.95
CA LYS A 66 -26.05 1.12 17.13
C LYS A 66 -25.33 -0.21 16.99
N GLU A 67 -24.04 -0.18 16.70
CA GLU A 67 -23.24 -1.38 16.48
C GLU A 67 -23.20 -2.28 17.72
N ILE A 68 -23.15 -1.70 18.93
CA ILE A 68 -23.22 -2.46 20.19
C ILE A 68 -24.67 -2.77 20.64
N GLY A 69 -25.66 -2.60 19.75
CA GLY A 69 -27.04 -3.02 19.96
C GLY A 69 -27.93 -2.06 20.76
N ILE A 70 -27.65 -0.76 20.75
CA ILE A 70 -28.55 0.25 21.34
C ILE A 70 -29.55 0.72 20.28
N GLU A 71 -30.82 0.78 20.66
CA GLU A 71 -31.92 1.16 19.76
C GLU A 71 -31.89 2.65 19.38
N ASP A 72 -32.25 2.96 18.14
CA ASP A 72 -32.28 4.32 17.59
C ASP A 72 -33.11 5.31 18.44
N GLU A 73 -34.20 4.85 19.05
CA GLU A 73 -35.06 5.65 19.93
C GLU A 73 -34.34 6.12 21.19
N ILE A 74 -33.42 5.31 21.71
CA ILE A 74 -32.57 5.63 22.86
C ILE A 74 -31.44 6.57 22.44
N ILE A 75 -30.85 6.32 21.27
CA ILE A 75 -29.69 7.07 20.76
C ILE A 75 -30.08 8.52 20.45
N TYR A 76 -31.10 8.75 19.61
CA TYR A 76 -31.36 10.09 19.03
C TYR A 76 -32.19 11.03 19.88
N ASN A 77 -32.85 10.53 20.93
CA ASN A 77 -33.64 11.35 21.84
C ASN A 77 -32.83 11.86 23.04
N LYS A 78 -31.51 11.65 23.05
CA LYS A 78 -30.62 11.93 24.17
C LYS A 78 -29.32 12.59 23.71
N THR A 79 -28.78 13.42 24.59
CA THR A 79 -27.40 13.89 24.49
C THR A 79 -26.52 12.91 25.24
N TRP A 80 -25.43 12.49 24.60
CA TRP A 80 -24.47 11.53 25.14
C TRP A 80 -23.14 12.22 25.40
N GLU A 81 -22.50 11.82 26.49
CA GLU A 81 -21.16 12.21 26.88
C GLU A 81 -20.29 10.97 26.99
N VAL A 82 -19.05 11.09 26.54
CA VAL A 82 -18.06 10.01 26.61
C VAL A 82 -16.93 10.49 27.51
N THR A 83 -16.58 9.68 28.50
CA THR A 83 -15.40 9.91 29.34
C THR A 83 -14.47 8.71 29.27
N ARG A 84 -13.16 8.96 29.33
CA ARG A 84 -12.11 7.93 29.33
C ARG A 84 -11.43 7.91 30.67
N GLU A 85 -11.15 6.71 31.21
CA GLU A 85 -10.37 6.52 32.44
C GLU A 85 -10.88 7.34 33.64
N LYS A 86 -12.20 7.50 33.77
CA LYS A 86 -12.80 8.25 34.88
C LYS A 86 -12.67 7.45 36.18
N GLU A 87 -12.04 8.04 37.18
CA GLU A 87 -11.87 7.42 38.49
C GLU A 87 -13.16 7.50 39.33
N TYR A 88 -13.54 6.38 39.93
CA TYR A 88 -14.64 6.26 40.87
C TYR A 88 -14.12 5.71 42.21
N GLN A 89 -14.54 6.34 43.30
CA GLN A 89 -14.26 5.86 44.64
C GLN A 89 -15.28 4.78 45.03
N LEU A 90 -14.79 3.60 45.40
CA LEU A 90 -15.57 2.47 45.91
C LEU A 90 -15.00 2.10 47.28
N ASP A 91 -15.58 2.63 48.35
CA ASP A 91 -15.07 2.48 49.72
C ASP A 91 -13.58 2.87 49.82
N GLU A 92 -12.69 1.92 50.11
CA GLU A 92 -11.23 2.11 50.18
C GLU A 92 -10.51 1.87 48.84
N LYS A 93 -11.23 1.43 47.80
CA LYS A 93 -10.70 1.11 46.47
C LYS A 93 -11.03 2.20 45.47
N LYS A 94 -10.18 2.32 44.44
CA LYS A 94 -10.43 3.14 43.25
C LYS A 94 -10.64 2.22 42.07
N ALA A 95 -11.68 2.49 41.30
CA ALA A 95 -11.99 1.77 40.07
C ALA A 95 -12.05 2.75 38.91
N ARG A 96 -11.52 2.36 37.77
CA ARG A 96 -11.31 3.25 36.63
C ARG A 96 -11.66 2.53 35.33
N PRO A 97 -12.95 2.53 34.94
CA PRO A 97 -13.36 1.98 33.66
C PRO A 97 -12.67 2.70 32.50
N ASP A 98 -12.36 1.97 31.43
CA ASP A 98 -11.74 2.55 30.23
C ASP A 98 -12.65 3.60 29.60
N PHE A 99 -13.95 3.29 29.46
CA PHE A 99 -14.94 4.22 28.94
C PHE A 99 -16.22 4.23 29.77
N VAL A 100 -16.77 5.43 29.94
CA VAL A 100 -18.16 5.63 30.40
C VAL A 100 -18.87 6.50 29.38
N ILE A 101 -19.91 5.94 28.77
CA ILE A 101 -20.80 6.63 27.84
C ILE A 101 -22.12 6.86 28.56
N GLU A 102 -22.45 8.11 28.84
CA GLU A 102 -23.63 8.44 29.62
C GLU A 102 -24.52 9.49 28.98
N SER A 103 -25.83 9.35 29.20
CA SER A 103 -26.83 10.38 28.92
C SER A 103 -27.61 10.68 30.19
N GLN A 104 -28.62 11.54 30.09
CA GLN A 104 -29.50 11.85 31.23
C GLN A 104 -30.14 10.58 31.85
N HIS A 105 -30.42 9.53 31.06
CA HIS A 105 -31.13 8.35 31.57
C HIS A 105 -30.36 7.03 31.44
N TYR A 106 -29.20 7.01 30.80
CA TYR A 106 -28.47 5.77 30.55
C TYR A 106 -27.01 5.95 30.98
N ILE A 107 -26.39 4.86 31.41
CA ILE A 107 -24.95 4.78 31.66
C ILE A 107 -24.43 3.44 31.13
N TYR A 108 -23.49 3.52 30.21
CA TYR A 108 -22.83 2.37 29.63
C TYR A 108 -21.36 2.41 30.00
N ILE A 109 -20.86 1.31 30.54
CA ILE A 109 -19.46 1.17 30.92
C ILE A 109 -18.83 0.13 30.00
N ILE A 110 -17.63 0.44 29.49
CA ILE A 110 -16.87 -0.44 28.63
C ILE A 110 -15.51 -0.66 29.28
N GLU A 111 -15.14 -1.92 29.44
CA GLU A 111 -13.78 -2.36 29.76
C GLU A 111 -13.19 -3.01 28.51
N MET A 112 -11.98 -2.62 28.14
CA MET A 112 -11.32 -3.07 26.92
C MET A 112 -10.08 -3.90 27.27
N LYS A 113 -9.91 -5.06 26.64
CA LYS A 113 -8.71 -5.88 26.71
C LYS A 113 -8.15 -6.19 25.33
N ILE A 114 -6.84 -6.01 25.17
CA ILE A 114 -6.07 -6.46 24.02
C ILE A 114 -5.15 -7.59 24.47
N ASP A 115 -4.21 -7.28 25.36
CA ASP A 115 -3.18 -8.20 25.84
C ASP A 115 -3.11 -8.28 27.37
N ALA A 116 -3.82 -7.40 28.09
CA ALA A 116 -3.78 -7.37 29.55
C ALA A 116 -4.67 -8.45 30.18
N ASP A 117 -4.16 -9.05 31.26
CA ASP A 117 -4.94 -9.94 32.11
C ASP A 117 -6.01 -9.19 32.90
N ASP A 118 -7.04 -9.92 33.31
CA ASP A 118 -8.10 -9.40 34.16
C ASP A 118 -7.65 -9.06 35.59
N GLN A 119 -8.14 -7.92 36.07
CA GLN A 119 -8.00 -7.52 37.46
C GLN A 119 -9.07 -8.19 38.34
N PRO A 120 -8.75 -8.50 39.61
CA PRO A 120 -9.74 -9.07 40.55
C PRO A 120 -10.97 -8.19 40.70
N GLU A 121 -12.16 -8.81 40.62
CA GLU A 121 -13.47 -8.18 40.79
C GLU A 121 -13.71 -6.95 39.89
N GLN A 122 -13.01 -6.82 38.76
CA GLN A 122 -13.04 -5.63 37.92
C GLN A 122 -14.46 -5.31 37.41
N LEU A 123 -15.11 -6.25 36.73
CA LEU A 123 -16.48 -6.06 36.25
C LEU A 123 -17.50 -5.98 37.40
N LYS A 124 -17.26 -6.68 38.51
CA LYS A 124 -18.09 -6.57 39.72
C LYS A 124 -18.06 -5.16 40.31
N ASN A 125 -16.89 -4.52 40.33
CA ASN A 125 -16.74 -3.13 40.76
C ASN A 125 -17.45 -2.17 39.79
N TYR A 126 -17.39 -2.42 38.49
CA TYR A 126 -18.10 -1.59 37.51
C TYR A 126 -19.63 -1.72 37.59
N LYS A 127 -20.15 -2.91 37.91
CA LYS A 127 -21.57 -3.10 38.24
C LYS A 127 -21.98 -2.20 39.41
N LYS A 128 -21.22 -2.18 40.50
CA LYS A 128 -21.48 -1.30 41.67
C LYS A 128 -21.46 0.18 41.28
N ILE A 129 -20.51 0.61 40.44
CA ILE A 129 -20.46 1.98 39.92
C ILE A 129 -21.73 2.30 39.13
N ALA A 130 -22.11 1.42 38.20
CA ALA A 130 -23.26 1.61 37.32
C ALA A 130 -24.57 1.71 38.13
N GLU A 131 -24.75 0.84 39.12
CA GLU A 131 -25.90 0.85 40.03
C GLU A 131 -25.93 2.10 40.92
N GLY A 132 -24.78 2.48 41.47
CA GLY A 132 -24.63 3.70 42.26
C GLY A 132 -24.96 4.96 41.46
N GLU A 133 -24.40 5.10 40.26
CA GLU A 133 -24.69 6.22 39.35
C GLU A 133 -26.14 6.19 38.87
N LYS A 134 -26.70 5.01 38.60
CA LYS A 134 -28.10 4.85 38.23
C LYS A 134 -29.03 5.38 39.32
N LYS A 135 -28.78 4.99 40.58
CA LYS A 135 -29.56 5.47 41.74
C LYS A 135 -29.36 6.97 41.98
N ARG A 136 -28.10 7.43 42.00
CA ARG A 136 -27.74 8.82 42.32
C ARG A 136 -28.26 9.83 41.29
N LYS A 137 -28.21 9.49 40.00
CA LYS A 137 -28.64 10.36 38.89
C LYS A 137 -30.04 10.02 38.37
N ASN A 138 -30.76 9.11 39.02
CA ASN A 138 -32.09 8.64 38.60
C ASN A 138 -32.14 8.18 37.13
N LYS A 139 -31.16 7.36 36.73
CA LYS A 139 -31.09 6.79 35.38
C LYS A 139 -32.06 5.61 35.24
N LYS A 140 -32.54 5.37 34.03
CA LYS A 140 -33.46 4.27 33.71
C LYS A 140 -32.72 2.93 33.70
N GLU A 141 -31.54 2.88 33.09
CA GLU A 141 -30.84 1.61 32.82
C GLU A 141 -29.33 1.81 32.75
N TYR A 142 -28.59 0.72 32.99
CA TYR A 142 -27.17 0.62 32.72
C TYR A 142 -26.86 -0.64 31.93
N LYS A 143 -25.74 -0.64 31.19
CA LYS A 143 -25.17 -1.83 30.53
C LYS A 143 -23.67 -1.86 30.73
N LEU A 144 -23.11 -3.05 30.86
CA LEU A 144 -21.67 -3.30 30.91
C LEU A 144 -21.25 -3.99 29.62
N PHE A 145 -20.20 -3.51 28.98
CA PHE A 145 -19.62 -4.12 27.79
C PHE A 145 -18.17 -4.52 28.06
N TYR A 146 -17.80 -5.69 27.57
CA TYR A 146 -16.45 -6.22 27.67
C TYR A 146 -15.89 -6.37 26.26
N LEU A 147 -14.98 -5.47 25.89
CA LEU A 147 -14.40 -5.35 24.56
C LEU A 147 -13.08 -6.09 24.48
N THR A 148 -13.03 -7.19 23.75
CA THR A 148 -11.79 -7.96 23.53
C THR A 148 -11.41 -8.02 22.07
N LEU A 149 -10.26 -8.60 21.72
CA LEU A 149 -9.89 -8.74 20.31
C LEU A 149 -10.93 -9.55 19.50
N ASP A 150 -11.40 -10.66 20.06
CA ASP A 150 -12.21 -11.69 19.39
C ASP A 150 -13.58 -11.93 20.02
N GLY A 151 -13.92 -11.22 21.11
CA GLY A 151 -15.21 -11.34 21.80
C GLY A 151 -15.25 -12.41 22.90
N HIS A 152 -14.10 -12.94 23.33
CA HIS A 152 -14.07 -13.89 24.45
C HIS A 152 -14.59 -13.30 25.78
N ASN A 153 -14.99 -14.19 26.70
CA ASN A 153 -15.54 -13.85 28.01
C ASN A 153 -14.49 -13.32 28.99
N ALA A 154 -14.91 -12.43 29.88
CA ALA A 154 -14.10 -12.05 31.02
C ALA A 154 -13.84 -13.28 31.92
N SER A 155 -12.67 -13.32 32.53
CA SER A 155 -12.30 -14.38 33.47
C SER A 155 -13.19 -14.38 34.71
N LYS A 156 -13.30 -15.56 35.33
CA LYS A 156 -14.03 -15.73 36.61
C LYS A 156 -13.54 -14.77 37.70
N LYS A 157 -12.24 -14.49 37.72
CA LYS A 157 -11.59 -13.52 38.62
C LYS A 157 -12.15 -12.11 38.48
N SER A 158 -12.47 -11.67 37.26
CA SER A 158 -13.02 -10.33 36.98
C SER A 158 -14.47 -10.18 37.45
N ILE A 159 -15.28 -11.22 37.26
CA ILE A 159 -16.70 -11.24 37.63
C ILE A 159 -16.93 -11.67 39.09
N GLY A 160 -15.91 -12.19 39.77
CA GLY A 160 -15.95 -12.60 41.17
C GLY A 160 -16.47 -14.01 41.42
N GLU A 161 -16.51 -14.87 40.39
CA GLU A 161 -17.06 -16.25 40.41
C GLU A 161 -16.06 -17.32 40.94
N GLU A 162 -15.11 -16.95 41.80
CA GLU A 162 -14.21 -17.94 42.42
C GLU A 162 -14.88 -18.74 43.57
N GLU A 163 -16.07 -18.33 44.02
CA GLU A 163 -16.87 -19.03 45.05
C GLU A 163 -18.34 -19.20 44.61
N ASN A 164 -19.08 -20.13 45.24
CA ASN A 164 -20.46 -20.49 44.92
C ASN A 164 -21.44 -19.31 45.15
N LEU A 165 -21.53 -18.38 44.19
CA LEU A 165 -22.40 -17.21 44.25
C LEU A 165 -23.87 -17.56 44.02
N GLU A 166 -24.76 -16.83 44.69
CA GLU A 166 -26.19 -16.83 44.39
C GLU A 166 -26.46 -16.19 43.01
N GLU A 167 -27.55 -16.56 42.33
CA GLU A 167 -27.83 -16.14 40.94
C GLU A 167 -28.01 -14.61 40.77
N ASN A 168 -28.39 -13.92 41.84
CA ASN A 168 -28.51 -12.45 41.95
C ASN A 168 -27.15 -11.71 42.03
N GLU A 169 -26.04 -12.40 42.31
CA GLU A 169 -24.71 -11.83 42.44
C GLU A 169 -23.91 -11.84 41.12
N LYS A 170 -24.39 -12.54 40.09
CA LYS A 170 -23.75 -12.61 38.79
C LYS A 170 -23.66 -11.23 38.13
N VAL A 171 -22.54 -10.97 37.47
CA VAL A 171 -22.31 -9.75 36.72
C VAL A 171 -22.81 -9.97 35.29
N GLU A 172 -23.89 -9.29 34.92
CA GLU A 172 -24.37 -9.28 33.55
C GLU A 172 -23.57 -8.26 32.73
N TYR A 173 -22.98 -8.73 31.64
CA TYR A 173 -22.25 -7.90 30.67
C TYR A 173 -22.41 -8.48 29.26
N THR A 174 -22.15 -7.65 28.25
CA THR A 174 -22.20 -8.03 26.84
C THR A 174 -20.80 -8.04 26.26
N ASN A 175 -20.41 -9.16 25.64
CA ASN A 175 -19.16 -9.24 24.89
C ASN A 175 -19.30 -8.44 23.59
N ILE A 176 -18.30 -7.62 23.33
CA ILE A 176 -18.07 -6.97 22.05
C ILE A 176 -16.61 -7.20 21.66
N SER A 177 -16.28 -6.98 20.40
CA SER A 177 -14.99 -7.35 19.86
C SER A 177 -14.42 -6.31 18.92
N PHE A 178 -13.09 -6.29 18.84
CA PHE A 178 -12.42 -5.55 17.78
C PHE A 178 -12.76 -6.12 16.40
N LYS A 179 -12.78 -7.46 16.30
CA LYS A 179 -13.00 -8.20 15.04
C LYS A 179 -14.39 -7.98 14.41
N GLU A 180 -15.43 -7.79 15.22
CA GLU A 180 -16.80 -7.57 14.74
C GLU A 180 -17.19 -6.11 14.96
N GLU A 181 -17.56 -5.73 16.17
CA GLU A 181 -18.19 -4.44 16.45
C GLU A 181 -17.29 -3.25 16.10
N ILE A 182 -16.02 -3.23 16.53
CA ILE A 182 -15.15 -2.06 16.24
C ILE A 182 -14.85 -1.94 14.74
N LEU A 183 -14.53 -3.04 14.05
CA LEU A 183 -14.24 -2.99 12.61
C LEU A 183 -15.48 -2.59 11.78
N ASN A 184 -16.67 -3.13 12.11
CA ASN A 184 -17.91 -2.75 11.45
C ASN A 184 -18.25 -1.27 11.69
N TRP A 185 -18.11 -0.82 12.95
CA TRP A 185 -18.30 0.58 13.33
C TRP A 185 -17.37 1.51 12.56
N LEU A 186 -16.07 1.22 12.49
CA LEU A 186 -15.09 2.01 11.73
C LEU A 186 -15.42 2.01 10.22
N GLY A 187 -15.88 0.89 9.69
CA GLY A 187 -16.38 0.78 8.31
C GLY A 187 -17.56 1.72 8.05
N ASN A 188 -18.50 1.83 8.98
CA ASN A 188 -19.61 2.79 8.87
C ASN A 188 -19.15 4.24 9.07
N CYS A 189 -18.14 4.49 9.91
CA CYS A 189 -17.52 5.80 10.07
C CYS A 189 -16.88 6.31 8.78
N LEU A 190 -16.23 5.44 7.99
CA LEU A 190 -15.67 5.79 6.68
C LEU A 190 -16.74 6.33 5.72
N LYS A 191 -17.93 5.72 5.69
CA LYS A 191 -19.06 6.20 4.88
C LYS A 191 -19.50 7.61 5.30
N LEU A 192 -19.44 7.92 6.60
CA LEU A 192 -19.83 9.22 7.14
C LEU A 192 -18.82 10.34 6.80
N VAL A 193 -17.55 9.99 6.55
CA VAL A 193 -16.49 10.94 6.20
C VAL A 193 -16.05 10.82 4.74
N GLU A 194 -16.87 10.22 3.88
CA GLU A 194 -16.61 10.13 2.44
C GLU A 194 -16.28 11.51 1.84
N GLY A 195 -15.23 11.57 1.03
CA GLY A 195 -14.67 12.82 0.48
C GLY A 195 -13.80 13.65 1.44
N LYS A 196 -13.60 13.22 2.70
CA LYS A 196 -12.71 13.90 3.67
C LYS A 196 -11.43 13.10 3.86
N GLU A 197 -10.51 13.24 2.91
CA GLU A 197 -9.29 12.43 2.76
C GLU A 197 -8.51 12.23 4.07
N ASN A 198 -8.21 13.31 4.82
CA ASN A 198 -7.48 13.22 6.08
C ASN A 198 -8.20 12.37 7.15
N LYS A 199 -9.53 12.44 7.21
CA LYS A 199 -10.33 11.67 8.18
C LYS A 199 -10.40 10.21 7.77
N SER A 200 -10.61 9.96 6.47
CA SER A 200 -10.59 8.60 5.91
C SER A 200 -9.24 7.92 6.11
N ALA A 201 -8.14 8.64 5.88
CA ALA A 201 -6.78 8.13 6.10
C ALA A 201 -6.54 7.74 7.58
N CYS A 202 -6.97 8.59 8.53
CA CYS A 202 -6.85 8.28 9.96
C CYS A 202 -7.60 7.00 10.35
N ILE A 203 -8.85 6.84 9.89
CA ILE A 203 -9.66 5.66 10.18
C ILE A 203 -9.06 4.41 9.51
N ASN A 204 -8.63 4.52 8.25
CA ASN A 204 -7.99 3.42 7.52
C ASN A 204 -6.70 2.96 8.20
N GLN A 205 -5.88 3.88 8.73
CA GLN A 205 -4.69 3.51 9.49
C GLN A 205 -5.06 2.73 10.76
N TYR A 206 -6.10 3.15 11.48
CA TYR A 206 -6.52 2.42 12.69
C TYR A 206 -7.10 1.04 12.38
N ILE A 207 -7.91 0.91 11.31
CA ILE A 207 -8.39 -0.39 10.80
C ILE A 207 -7.21 -1.30 10.47
N ALA A 208 -6.18 -0.79 9.79
CA ALA A 208 -4.99 -1.56 9.47
C ALA A 208 -4.24 -2.03 10.73
N SER A 209 -4.13 -1.18 11.76
CA SER A 209 -3.52 -1.55 13.04
C SER A 209 -4.31 -2.66 13.75
N ILE A 210 -5.64 -2.57 13.78
CA ILE A 210 -6.51 -3.61 14.36
C ILE A 210 -6.34 -4.94 13.62
N ASN A 211 -6.40 -4.92 12.29
CA ASN A 211 -6.23 -6.13 11.48
C ASN A 211 -4.86 -6.79 11.70
N LYS A 212 -3.80 -5.98 11.93
CA LYS A 212 -2.47 -6.49 12.24
C LYS A 212 -2.43 -7.21 13.59
N ILE A 213 -2.98 -6.62 14.65
CA ILE A 213 -2.93 -7.23 15.99
C ILE A 213 -3.84 -8.45 16.13
N LEU A 214 -4.92 -8.54 15.34
CA LEU A 214 -5.79 -9.71 15.29
C LEU A 214 -5.09 -10.97 14.77
N GLY A 215 -3.87 -10.85 14.22
CA GLY A 215 -3.07 -12.00 13.80
C GLY A 215 -3.68 -12.73 12.61
N GLU A 216 -3.13 -12.45 11.42
CA GLU A 216 -3.34 -13.17 10.16
C GLU A 216 -4.60 -12.86 9.35
N LYS A 217 -4.38 -12.72 8.02
CA LYS A 217 -5.17 -13.23 6.87
C LYS A 217 -6.68 -12.96 6.79
N ASN A 218 -7.26 -12.31 7.78
CA ASN A 218 -8.67 -11.94 7.80
C ASN A 218 -8.80 -10.49 7.32
N THR A 219 -8.58 -10.32 6.02
CA THR A 219 -9.10 -9.19 5.27
C THR A 219 -10.61 -9.09 5.47
N LYS A 220 -11.03 -8.33 6.48
CA LYS A 220 -12.28 -7.55 6.51
C LYS A 220 -12.02 -6.10 6.07
N ILE A 221 -10.99 -5.85 5.25
CA ILE A 221 -11.06 -4.79 4.23
C ILE A 221 -11.91 -5.32 3.06
N LYS A 222 -13.12 -5.82 3.34
CA LYS A 222 -13.95 -6.44 2.30
C LYS A 222 -15.15 -5.64 1.84
N ASP A 223 -15.61 -4.62 2.57
CA ASP A 223 -16.94 -4.06 2.21
C ASP A 223 -16.98 -2.59 1.80
N ASN A 224 -15.86 -1.86 1.69
CA ASN A 224 -15.93 -0.41 1.44
C ASN A 224 -15.16 0.15 0.25
N ILE A 225 -14.24 -0.60 -0.39
CA ILE A 225 -13.49 -0.08 -1.55
C ILE A 225 -14.05 -0.63 -2.87
N LEU A 226 -14.62 -1.83 -2.87
CA LEU A 226 -15.26 -2.46 -4.03
C LEU A 226 -16.66 -2.97 -3.60
N LYS A 227 -17.64 -2.06 -3.53
CA LYS A 227 -18.96 -2.30 -2.93
C LYS A 227 -19.86 -3.24 -3.76
N SER A 228 -19.45 -3.62 -4.97
CA SER A 228 -20.23 -4.46 -5.88
C SER A 228 -19.39 -5.11 -6.98
N VAL A 229 -19.93 -6.15 -7.63
CA VAL A 229 -19.40 -6.70 -8.90
C VAL A 229 -19.23 -5.60 -9.94
N GLU A 230 -20.09 -4.59 -9.92
CA GLU A 230 -20.02 -3.45 -10.83
C GLU A 230 -18.82 -2.54 -10.53
N ASP A 231 -18.49 -2.31 -9.26
CA ASP A 231 -17.28 -1.55 -8.89
C ASP A 231 -16.01 -2.29 -9.30
N MET A 232 -16.00 -3.62 -9.21
CA MET A 232 -14.90 -4.45 -9.72
C MET A 232 -14.79 -4.38 -11.25
N LYS A 233 -15.92 -4.45 -11.97
CA LYS A 233 -15.93 -4.27 -13.44
C LYS A 233 -15.45 -2.87 -13.83
N ASN A 234 -15.86 -1.85 -13.10
CA ASN A 234 -15.43 -0.48 -13.33
C ASN A 234 -13.94 -0.31 -13.07
N ALA A 235 -13.42 -0.85 -11.96
CA ALA A 235 -11.99 -0.83 -11.65
C ALA A 235 -11.18 -1.57 -12.72
N ILE A 236 -11.62 -2.74 -13.16
CA ILE A 236 -10.97 -3.51 -14.25
C ILE A 236 -11.02 -2.73 -15.57
N SER A 237 -12.15 -2.10 -15.90
CA SER A 237 -12.26 -1.29 -17.11
C SER A 237 -11.34 -0.07 -17.05
N LEU A 238 -11.27 0.63 -15.92
CA LEU A 238 -10.37 1.76 -15.70
C LEU A 238 -8.91 1.33 -15.79
N TYR A 239 -8.56 0.20 -15.19
CA TYR A 239 -7.23 -0.39 -15.27
C TYR A 239 -6.85 -0.77 -16.70
N GLY A 240 -7.77 -1.39 -17.45
CA GLY A 240 -7.59 -1.68 -18.87
C GLY A 240 -7.35 -0.41 -19.70
N LYS A 241 -8.16 0.63 -19.48
CA LYS A 241 -7.99 1.94 -20.14
C LYS A 241 -6.66 2.60 -19.79
N LEU A 242 -6.21 2.50 -18.54
CA LEU A 242 -4.91 3.01 -18.11
C LEU A 242 -3.77 2.26 -18.80
N ASN A 243 -3.84 0.93 -18.86
CA ASN A 243 -2.86 0.11 -19.57
C ASN A 243 -2.79 0.46 -21.05
N ASP A 244 -3.94 0.63 -21.71
CA ASP A 244 -3.99 1.05 -23.12
C ASP A 244 -3.33 2.42 -23.30
N LYS A 245 -3.60 3.37 -22.39
CA LYS A 245 -3.00 4.71 -22.44
C LYS A 245 -1.49 4.66 -22.21
N LEU A 246 -1.02 3.91 -21.22
CA LEU A 246 0.40 3.73 -20.93
C LEU A 246 1.13 3.01 -22.07
N GLN A 247 0.48 2.04 -22.72
CA GLN A 247 1.00 1.35 -23.90
C GLN A 247 1.23 2.34 -25.05
N VAL A 248 0.25 3.20 -25.35
CA VAL A 248 0.39 4.26 -26.36
C VAL A 248 1.50 5.24 -25.97
N THR A 249 1.56 5.65 -24.70
CA THR A 249 2.62 6.52 -24.18
C THR A 249 4.00 5.91 -24.37
N LEU A 250 4.17 4.62 -24.06
CA LEU A 250 5.45 3.92 -24.21
C LEU A 250 5.85 3.78 -25.68
N GLU A 251 4.91 3.47 -26.57
CA GLU A 251 5.19 3.43 -28.01
C GLU A 251 5.64 4.80 -28.56
N ASN A 252 4.99 5.88 -28.10
CA ASN A 252 5.35 7.24 -28.46
C ASN A 252 6.73 7.61 -27.88
N PHE A 253 6.99 7.28 -26.61
CA PHE A 253 8.28 7.49 -25.95
C PHE A 253 9.42 6.87 -26.77
N MET A 254 9.30 5.59 -27.12
CA MET A 254 10.33 4.87 -27.88
C MET A 254 10.47 5.37 -29.32
N SER A 255 9.37 5.75 -29.96
CA SER A 255 9.39 6.29 -31.32
C SER A 255 10.07 7.67 -31.37
N LEU A 256 9.73 8.56 -30.44
CA LEU A 256 10.35 9.88 -30.32
C LEU A 256 11.83 9.75 -29.94
N LEU A 257 12.20 8.83 -29.04
CA LEU A 257 13.60 8.56 -28.72
C LEU A 257 14.39 8.17 -29.98
N LYS A 258 13.83 7.25 -30.78
CA LYS A 258 14.44 6.84 -32.06
C LYS A 258 14.63 8.02 -33.01
N GLU A 259 13.62 8.89 -33.13
CA GLU A 259 13.69 10.08 -34.00
C GLU A 259 14.79 11.04 -33.54
N ASN A 260 14.87 11.32 -32.23
CA ASN A 260 15.87 12.22 -31.66
C ASN A 260 17.30 11.66 -31.72
N LEU A 261 17.47 10.34 -31.58
CA LEU A 261 18.78 9.67 -31.65
C LEU A 261 19.24 9.40 -33.11
N GLY A 262 18.32 9.53 -34.08
CA GLY A 262 18.61 9.48 -35.51
C GLY A 262 18.94 8.09 -36.07
N LYS A 263 19.54 8.06 -37.27
CA LYS A 263 19.69 6.84 -38.11
C LYS A 263 20.54 5.71 -37.52
N ARG A 264 21.24 5.94 -36.40
CA ARG A 264 22.05 4.92 -35.71
C ARG A 264 21.22 4.05 -34.75
N ALA A 265 19.97 4.44 -34.50
CA ALA A 265 19.04 3.74 -33.62
C ALA A 265 18.31 2.60 -34.35
N ILE A 266 18.51 1.38 -33.87
CA ILE A 266 17.78 0.17 -34.27
C ILE A 266 16.68 -0.06 -33.25
N TYR A 267 15.42 -0.05 -33.69
CA TYR A 267 14.24 -0.18 -32.84
C TYR A 267 13.33 -1.31 -33.32
N TYR A 268 13.11 -2.29 -32.45
CA TYR A 268 12.26 -3.44 -32.72
C TYR A 268 10.89 -3.24 -32.05
N LYS A 269 9.96 -2.56 -32.77
CA LYS A 269 8.63 -2.19 -32.26
C LYS A 269 7.83 -3.37 -31.67
N LYS A 270 8.03 -4.58 -32.20
CA LYS A 270 7.32 -5.81 -31.79
C LYS A 270 7.42 -6.14 -30.29
N TYR A 271 8.49 -5.75 -29.59
CA TYR A 271 8.67 -6.04 -28.15
C TYR A 271 8.11 -5.00 -27.21
N VAL A 272 7.92 -3.80 -27.72
CA VAL A 272 7.23 -2.75 -26.98
C VAL A 272 5.72 -2.94 -27.12
N LYS A 273 5.28 -3.51 -28.25
CA LYS A 273 3.89 -3.89 -28.48
C LYS A 273 3.41 -4.84 -27.37
N ASP A 274 2.30 -4.49 -26.75
CA ASP A 274 1.64 -5.24 -25.67
C ASP A 274 2.44 -5.35 -24.36
N TYR A 275 3.45 -4.48 -24.11
CA TYR A 275 4.24 -4.45 -22.88
C TYR A 275 3.36 -4.55 -21.62
N TYR A 276 2.37 -3.67 -21.48
CA TYR A 276 1.48 -3.66 -20.31
C TYR A 276 0.45 -4.80 -20.26
N ASN A 277 0.15 -5.42 -21.40
CA ASN A 277 -0.79 -6.54 -21.49
C ASN A 277 -0.13 -7.90 -21.22
N TYR A 278 1.19 -8.02 -21.41
CA TYR A 278 1.94 -9.29 -21.34
C TYR A 278 2.77 -9.50 -20.05
N THR A 279 3.14 -8.44 -19.32
CA THR A 279 4.20 -8.53 -18.29
C THR A 279 3.76 -8.84 -16.86
N LEU A 280 2.46 -9.01 -16.57
CA LEU A 280 2.04 -9.28 -15.17
C LEU A 280 2.47 -10.65 -14.64
N ASP A 281 2.67 -11.66 -15.50
CA ASP A 281 2.93 -13.04 -15.06
C ASP A 281 4.24 -13.67 -15.59
N LYS A 282 5.05 -12.93 -16.37
CA LYS A 282 6.33 -13.42 -16.90
C LYS A 282 7.43 -12.36 -16.81
N ILE A 283 8.58 -12.74 -16.27
CA ILE A 283 9.84 -12.01 -16.46
C ILE A 283 10.33 -12.37 -17.88
N PRO A 284 10.40 -11.41 -18.82
CA PRO A 284 10.93 -11.68 -20.15
C PRO A 284 12.36 -12.25 -20.05
N GLN A 285 12.70 -13.26 -20.86
CA GLN A 285 14.09 -13.72 -20.95
C GLN A 285 15.03 -12.63 -21.48
N ASP A 286 14.50 -11.72 -22.32
CA ASP A 286 15.18 -10.54 -22.85
C ASP A 286 14.23 -9.34 -22.80
N TYR A 287 14.71 -8.19 -22.31
CA TYR A 287 13.91 -6.97 -22.21
C TYR A 287 13.86 -6.19 -23.54
N PRO A 288 12.73 -5.51 -23.85
CA PRO A 288 12.63 -4.63 -25.01
C PRO A 288 13.64 -3.49 -24.94
N GLY A 289 14.00 -2.92 -26.09
CA GLY A 289 14.84 -1.73 -26.08
C GLY A 289 15.14 -1.16 -27.46
N LEU A 290 15.89 -0.06 -27.44
CA LEU A 290 16.44 0.61 -28.61
C LEU A 290 17.96 0.47 -28.58
N TYR A 291 18.55 0.02 -29.69
CA TYR A 291 20.00 -0.18 -29.80
C TYR A 291 20.63 0.95 -30.60
N ILE A 292 21.77 1.43 -30.16
CA ILE A 292 22.59 2.44 -30.84
C ILE A 292 23.92 1.79 -31.15
N VAL A 293 24.27 1.67 -32.43
CA VAL A 293 25.59 1.15 -32.82
C VAL A 293 26.65 2.21 -32.59
N LEU A 294 27.63 1.88 -31.75
CA LEU A 294 28.72 2.76 -31.36
C LEU A 294 30.00 2.44 -32.14
N ALA A 295 30.30 1.16 -32.35
CA ALA A 295 31.46 0.73 -33.13
C ALA A 295 31.26 -0.67 -33.71
N GLU A 296 32.01 -1.01 -34.75
CA GLU A 296 32.00 -2.34 -35.37
C GLU A 296 33.38 -2.69 -35.94
N ASN A 297 33.66 -3.99 -36.11
CA ASN A 297 34.89 -4.45 -36.75
C ASN A 297 34.75 -4.54 -38.28
N LYS A 298 35.76 -4.12 -39.04
CA LYS A 298 35.66 -3.92 -40.51
C LYS A 298 35.44 -5.19 -41.35
N SER A 299 35.67 -6.39 -40.81
CA SER A 299 35.58 -7.64 -41.59
C SER A 299 34.21 -8.30 -41.44
N LYS A 300 33.44 -8.41 -42.52
CA LYS A 300 32.18 -9.15 -42.59
C LYS A 300 32.44 -10.66 -42.72
N ASN A 301 33.10 -11.25 -41.73
CA ASN A 301 33.23 -12.71 -41.58
C ASN A 301 32.36 -13.22 -40.42
N SER A 302 32.37 -14.53 -40.13
CA SER A 302 31.57 -15.16 -39.07
C SER A 302 31.86 -14.66 -37.63
N ASN A 303 32.84 -13.76 -37.46
CA ASN A 303 33.22 -13.10 -36.21
C ASN A 303 33.03 -11.58 -36.24
N HIS A 304 32.08 -11.09 -37.04
CA HIS A 304 31.70 -9.68 -37.02
C HIS A 304 30.92 -9.34 -35.74
N TYR A 305 31.40 -8.34 -35.01
CA TYR A 305 30.80 -7.86 -33.77
C TYR A 305 30.52 -6.35 -33.87
N ARG A 306 29.35 -5.95 -33.36
CA ARG A 306 29.00 -4.55 -33.14
C ARG A 306 28.98 -4.27 -31.64
N PHE A 307 29.61 -3.19 -31.22
CA PHE A 307 29.48 -2.63 -29.90
C PHE A 307 28.30 -1.65 -29.88
N VAL A 308 27.39 -1.85 -28.95
CA VAL A 308 26.11 -1.14 -28.91
C VAL A 308 25.81 -0.61 -27.52
N LEU A 309 25.09 0.51 -27.48
CA LEU A 309 24.33 0.96 -26.32
C LEU A 309 22.87 0.57 -26.51
N LYS A 310 22.30 -0.20 -25.60
CA LYS A 310 20.88 -0.55 -25.56
C LYS A 310 20.19 0.28 -24.49
N LEU A 311 19.21 1.11 -24.89
CA LEU A 311 18.22 1.66 -23.97
C LEU A 311 17.18 0.57 -23.72
N GLU A 312 17.27 -0.08 -22.57
CA GLU A 312 16.52 -1.28 -22.20
C GLU A 312 15.39 -0.95 -21.22
N LEU A 313 14.25 -1.63 -21.37
CA LEU A 313 13.10 -1.57 -20.47
C LEU A 313 13.13 -2.77 -19.52
N SER A 314 14.05 -2.75 -18.57
CA SER A 314 14.26 -3.79 -17.56
C SER A 314 13.62 -3.40 -16.23
N PRO A 315 12.33 -3.67 -16.04
CA PRO A 315 11.34 -2.76 -15.44
C PRO A 315 11.61 -1.24 -15.53
N GLU A 316 12.77 -0.78 -15.09
CA GLU A 316 13.30 0.56 -15.25
C GLU A 316 13.91 0.81 -16.63
N LEU A 317 14.01 2.08 -17.03
CA LEU A 317 14.81 2.49 -18.18
C LEU A 317 16.31 2.46 -17.84
N THR A 318 17.05 1.61 -18.54
CA THR A 318 18.49 1.44 -18.34
C THR A 318 19.27 1.63 -19.63
N ALA A 319 20.53 2.02 -19.51
CA ALA A 319 21.49 2.14 -20.60
C ALA A 319 22.52 1.01 -20.45
N CYS A 320 22.50 0.04 -21.37
CA CYS A 320 23.34 -1.16 -21.32
C CYS A 320 24.34 -1.18 -22.49
N PHE A 321 25.64 -1.18 -22.19
CA PHE A 321 26.72 -1.33 -23.15
C PHE A 321 27.10 -2.79 -23.31
N GLY A 322 27.11 -3.29 -24.53
CA GLY A 322 27.43 -4.68 -24.81
C GLY A 322 27.82 -4.93 -26.26
N PHE A 323 28.14 -6.19 -26.57
CA PHE A 323 28.48 -6.61 -27.93
C PHE A 323 27.42 -7.55 -28.48
N ILE A 324 27.10 -7.38 -29.76
CA ILE A 324 26.16 -8.23 -30.52
C ILE A 324 26.83 -8.77 -31.79
N LYS A 325 26.29 -9.84 -32.40
CA LYS A 325 26.76 -10.36 -33.69
C LYS A 325 25.93 -9.80 -34.85
N ASN A 326 26.55 -9.71 -36.03
CA ASN A 326 25.92 -9.13 -37.24
C ASN A 326 24.64 -9.84 -37.70
N ASP A 327 24.62 -11.17 -37.64
CA ASP A 327 23.55 -11.99 -38.22
C ASP A 327 22.26 -11.97 -37.38
N ASP A 328 22.26 -11.19 -36.29
CA ASP A 328 21.10 -11.03 -35.43
C ASP A 328 20.17 -9.88 -35.88
N ASP A 329 20.47 -9.19 -36.99
CA ASP A 329 19.56 -8.21 -37.63
C ASP A 329 18.20 -8.84 -38.08
N ILE A 330 18.10 -10.18 -38.06
CA ILE A 330 16.89 -10.97 -38.35
C ILE A 330 16.18 -11.43 -37.07
N LYS A 331 16.83 -11.32 -35.89
CA LYS A 331 16.27 -11.81 -34.63
C LYS A 331 15.54 -10.72 -33.87
N GLU A 332 14.41 -11.15 -33.32
CA GLU A 332 13.47 -10.30 -32.63
C GLU A 332 14.12 -9.66 -31.36
N THR A 333 14.93 -10.41 -30.58
CA THR A 333 15.88 -9.86 -29.60
C THR A 333 17.31 -10.17 -29.98
N VAL A 334 18.21 -9.21 -29.75
CA VAL A 334 19.65 -9.39 -29.97
C VAL A 334 20.36 -9.50 -28.63
N PRO A 335 20.68 -10.72 -28.17
CA PRO A 335 21.31 -10.93 -26.87
C PRO A 335 22.78 -10.48 -26.90
N PHE A 336 23.27 -10.00 -25.75
CA PHE A 336 24.68 -9.68 -25.62
C PHE A 336 25.56 -10.93 -25.56
N VAL A 337 26.72 -10.83 -26.22
CA VAL A 337 27.76 -11.86 -26.26
C VAL A 337 28.71 -11.68 -25.07
N TYR A 338 29.25 -12.79 -24.57
CA TYR A 338 30.24 -12.76 -23.50
C TYR A 338 31.49 -11.96 -23.88
N PHE A 339 31.97 -11.13 -22.94
CA PHE A 339 33.19 -10.34 -23.10
C PHE A 339 34.42 -11.21 -23.40
N SER A 340 34.53 -12.39 -22.78
CA SER A 340 35.62 -13.35 -23.03
C SER A 340 35.68 -13.80 -24.49
N GLN A 341 34.53 -13.99 -25.13
CA GLN A 341 34.43 -14.39 -26.53
C GLN A 341 34.85 -13.26 -27.47
N VAL A 342 34.38 -12.03 -27.22
CA VAL A 342 34.75 -10.87 -28.04
C VAL A 342 36.24 -10.55 -27.86
N LYS A 343 36.77 -10.63 -26.64
CA LYS A 343 38.20 -10.45 -26.37
C LYS A 343 39.06 -11.47 -27.13
N LYS A 344 38.61 -12.72 -27.24
CA LYS A 344 39.32 -13.78 -27.99
C LYS A 344 39.26 -13.54 -29.51
N ASN A 345 38.07 -13.21 -30.04
CA ASN A 345 37.84 -13.18 -31.48
C ASN A 345 38.06 -11.80 -32.11
N SER A 346 38.03 -10.71 -31.32
CA SER A 346 38.18 -9.33 -31.77
C SER A 346 38.77 -8.44 -30.66
N SER A 347 39.94 -8.81 -30.16
CA SER A 347 40.64 -8.12 -29.06
C SER A 347 40.81 -6.61 -29.25
N GLY A 348 41.08 -6.16 -30.48
CA GLY A 348 41.22 -4.73 -30.81
C GLY A 348 39.93 -3.94 -30.59
N LEU A 349 38.80 -4.45 -31.09
CA LEU A 349 37.48 -3.84 -30.86
C LEU A 349 37.13 -3.86 -29.37
N TYR A 350 37.32 -5.01 -28.72
CA TYR A 350 37.07 -5.18 -27.29
C TYR A 350 37.82 -4.15 -26.46
N ASN A 351 39.15 -4.10 -26.59
CA ASN A 351 39.99 -3.21 -25.78
C ASN A 351 39.64 -1.73 -26.01
N LYS A 352 39.35 -1.35 -27.26
CA LYS A 352 38.94 0.02 -27.61
C LYS A 352 37.63 0.40 -26.94
N CYS A 353 36.61 -0.46 -27.01
CA CYS A 353 35.28 -0.16 -26.45
C CYS A 353 35.30 -0.16 -24.92
N ILE A 354 35.98 -1.13 -24.28
CA ILE A 354 36.10 -1.16 -22.82
C ILE A 354 36.88 0.05 -22.30
N LYS A 355 37.91 0.53 -23.02
CA LYS A 355 38.57 1.78 -22.68
C LYS A 355 37.60 2.96 -22.76
N GLY A 356 36.80 3.04 -23.83
CA GLY A 356 35.77 4.07 -23.98
C GLY A 356 34.74 4.07 -22.83
N ILE A 357 34.26 2.90 -22.38
CA ILE A 357 33.39 2.79 -21.21
C ILE A 357 34.06 3.34 -19.95
N LYS A 358 35.34 3.01 -19.72
CA LYS A 358 36.10 3.48 -18.55
C LYS A 358 36.36 4.98 -18.54
N ASN A 359 36.34 5.62 -19.71
CA ASN A 359 36.49 7.06 -19.85
C ASN A 359 35.18 7.84 -19.61
N LEU A 360 34.04 7.15 -19.48
CA LEU A 360 32.77 7.80 -19.17
C LEU A 360 32.74 8.23 -17.69
N GLU A 361 32.64 9.53 -17.46
CA GLU A 361 32.42 10.12 -16.14
C GLU A 361 30.92 10.24 -15.88
N LEU A 362 30.25 9.11 -15.64
CA LEU A 362 28.83 9.10 -15.27
C LEU A 362 28.67 9.39 -13.78
N GLU A 363 27.64 10.16 -13.41
CA GLU A 363 27.30 10.42 -12.01
C GLU A 363 27.02 9.13 -11.22
N ASP A 364 26.34 8.17 -11.85
CA ASP A 364 26.09 6.85 -11.28
C ASP A 364 27.17 5.85 -11.69
N LYS A 365 27.56 5.01 -10.74
CA LYS A 365 28.52 3.93 -10.99
C LYS A 365 27.92 2.88 -11.93
N LEU A 366 28.65 2.55 -13.00
CA LEU A 366 28.29 1.44 -13.88
C LEU A 366 28.30 0.11 -13.12
N ILE A 367 27.25 -0.67 -13.31
CA ILE A 367 27.14 -2.05 -12.85
C ILE A 367 27.53 -2.96 -14.01
N GLU A 368 28.34 -3.99 -13.74
CA GLU A 368 28.86 -4.87 -14.79
C GLU A 368 28.52 -6.34 -14.54
N ASN A 369 28.43 -7.11 -15.63
CA ASN A 369 28.48 -8.56 -15.61
C ASN A 369 29.41 -9.06 -16.73
N ASN A 370 29.42 -10.37 -17.00
CA ASN A 370 30.30 -10.95 -18.02
C ASN A 370 29.88 -10.70 -19.49
N LYS A 371 28.82 -9.94 -19.73
CA LYS A 371 28.25 -9.60 -21.04
C LYS A 371 28.01 -8.11 -21.27
N ALA A 372 27.77 -7.33 -20.21
CA ALA A 372 27.37 -5.94 -20.32
C ALA A 372 27.81 -5.06 -19.13
N TYR A 373 27.92 -3.77 -19.41
CA TYR A 373 27.92 -2.69 -18.42
C TYR A 373 26.58 -1.98 -18.49
N TRP A 374 26.03 -1.53 -17.37
CA TRP A 374 24.76 -0.80 -17.38
C TRP A 374 24.66 0.27 -16.30
N CYS A 375 23.82 1.27 -16.55
CA CYS A 375 23.40 2.30 -15.59
C CYS A 375 21.91 2.60 -15.76
N TYR A 376 21.31 3.26 -14.78
CA TYR A 376 19.97 3.81 -14.91
C TYR A 376 19.97 5.04 -15.79
N VAL A 377 18.92 5.21 -16.58
CA VAL A 377 18.64 6.47 -17.28
C VAL A 377 17.60 7.20 -16.46
N LYS A 378 18.01 8.33 -15.89
CA LYS A 378 17.14 9.18 -15.08
C LYS A 378 16.43 10.21 -15.95
N ASN A 379 15.28 10.67 -15.47
CA ASN A 379 14.57 11.79 -16.08
C ASN A 379 15.26 13.14 -15.77
N SER A 380 14.71 14.23 -16.29
CA SER A 380 15.17 15.61 -16.04
C SER A 380 15.21 16.04 -14.57
N LYS A 381 14.54 15.29 -13.68
CA LYS A 381 14.51 15.51 -12.22
C LYS A 381 15.41 14.53 -11.46
N SER A 382 16.25 13.77 -12.16
CA SER A 382 17.11 12.73 -11.60
C SER A 382 16.35 11.55 -10.98
N GLU A 383 15.11 11.30 -11.42
CA GLU A 383 14.29 10.17 -10.97
C GLU A 383 14.43 8.98 -11.92
N ILE A 384 14.40 7.77 -11.38
CA ILE A 384 14.38 6.53 -12.17
C ILE A 384 12.96 6.29 -12.67
N ILE A 385 12.79 6.08 -13.97
CA ILE A 385 11.49 5.77 -14.57
C ILE A 385 11.31 4.25 -14.58
N ASN A 386 10.44 3.73 -13.71
CA ASN A 386 10.01 2.34 -13.73
C ASN A 386 8.76 2.20 -14.61
N PHE A 387 8.87 1.54 -15.76
CA PHE A 387 7.75 1.35 -16.68
C PHE A 387 6.81 0.22 -16.26
N ARG A 388 7.20 -0.63 -15.30
CA ARG A 388 6.35 -1.72 -14.77
C ARG A 388 5.49 -1.28 -13.58
N ASP A 389 5.96 -0.32 -12.79
CA ASP A 389 5.26 0.19 -11.62
C ASP A 389 4.21 1.24 -12.01
N ILE A 390 2.97 0.81 -12.18
CA ILE A 390 1.84 1.70 -12.55
C ILE A 390 1.11 2.29 -11.33
N SER A 391 1.73 2.24 -10.15
CA SER A 391 1.16 2.79 -8.93
C SER A 391 1.06 4.31 -8.98
N LEU A 392 0.17 4.88 -8.17
CA LEU A 392 -0.02 6.33 -8.07
C LEU A 392 1.22 7.07 -7.51
N SER A 393 2.13 6.35 -6.85
CA SER A 393 3.39 6.90 -6.33
C SER A 393 4.45 7.05 -7.43
N ASN A 394 4.34 6.31 -8.54
CA ASN A 394 5.26 6.46 -9.68
C ASN A 394 4.92 7.68 -10.53
N ARG A 395 5.20 8.86 -9.98
CA ARG A 395 4.98 10.15 -10.64
C ARG A 395 5.80 10.31 -11.93
N ALA A 396 6.98 9.70 -11.99
CA ALA A 396 7.87 9.75 -13.15
C ALA A 396 7.29 9.05 -14.38
N LEU A 397 6.62 7.90 -14.21
CA LEU A 397 5.90 7.25 -15.31
C LEU A 397 4.61 7.99 -15.65
N LEU A 398 3.82 8.36 -14.65
CA LEU A 398 2.50 8.96 -14.86
C LEU A 398 2.57 10.34 -15.51
N SER A 399 3.64 11.10 -15.28
CA SER A 399 3.85 12.40 -15.95
C SER A 399 4.03 12.26 -17.47
N LEU A 400 4.56 11.13 -17.96
CA LEU A 400 4.74 10.86 -19.39
C LEU A 400 3.42 10.67 -20.14
N ILE A 401 2.29 10.54 -19.45
CA ILE A 401 0.95 10.50 -20.07
C ILE A 401 0.62 11.85 -20.71
N ASP A 402 1.14 12.95 -20.16
CA ASP A 402 1.06 14.28 -20.74
C ASP A 402 2.00 14.41 -21.93
N GLU A 403 1.48 14.87 -23.07
CA GLU A 403 2.20 14.84 -24.34
C GLU A 403 3.34 15.87 -24.41
N GLU A 404 3.19 17.02 -23.76
CA GLU A 404 4.25 18.04 -23.70
C GLU A 404 5.41 17.55 -22.84
N THR A 405 5.08 17.03 -21.64
CA THR A 405 6.04 16.43 -20.72
C THR A 405 6.79 15.27 -21.37
N LEU A 406 6.08 14.39 -22.07
CA LEU A 406 6.67 13.27 -22.81
C LEU A 406 7.72 13.75 -23.82
N LYS A 407 7.38 14.75 -24.65
CA LYS A 407 8.28 15.27 -25.70
C LYS A 407 9.51 15.92 -25.10
N GLU A 408 9.34 16.72 -24.06
CA GLU A 408 10.43 17.37 -23.36
C GLU A 408 11.38 16.34 -22.73
N GLU A 409 10.82 15.35 -22.03
CA GLU A 409 11.62 14.34 -21.35
C GLU A 409 12.40 13.46 -22.33
N VAL A 410 11.77 13.03 -23.43
CA VAL A 410 12.45 12.29 -24.49
C VAL A 410 13.62 13.10 -25.08
N LYS A 411 13.43 14.40 -25.29
CA LYS A 411 14.49 15.28 -25.79
C LYS A 411 15.65 15.38 -24.80
N ASN A 412 15.36 15.51 -23.51
CA ASN A 412 16.36 15.57 -22.45
C ASN A 412 17.18 14.27 -22.39
N ILE A 413 16.51 13.12 -22.38
CA ILE A 413 17.15 11.81 -22.39
C ILE A 413 18.00 11.63 -23.66
N ALA A 414 17.47 11.91 -24.84
CA ALA A 414 18.22 11.78 -26.09
C ALA A 414 19.46 12.70 -26.13
N THR A 415 19.34 13.91 -25.57
CA THR A 415 20.45 14.86 -25.44
C THR A 415 21.53 14.32 -24.50
N TYR A 416 21.13 13.80 -23.33
CA TYR A 416 22.03 13.15 -22.38
C TYR A 416 22.78 11.98 -23.02
N ILE A 417 22.05 11.06 -23.67
CA ILE A 417 22.66 9.92 -24.36
C ILE A 417 23.64 10.38 -25.45
N SER A 418 23.28 11.40 -26.24
CA SER A 418 24.13 11.86 -27.34
C SER A 418 25.39 12.58 -26.85
N ASN A 419 25.26 13.45 -25.86
CA ASN A 419 26.34 14.34 -25.41
C ASN A 419 27.21 13.70 -24.33
N GLU A 420 26.60 13.08 -23.32
CA GLU A 420 27.35 12.57 -22.16
C GLU A 420 27.87 11.15 -22.38
N ILE A 421 27.20 10.37 -23.22
CA ILE A 421 27.59 8.99 -23.50
C ILE A 421 28.26 8.86 -24.86
N VAL A 422 27.53 9.11 -25.95
CA VAL A 422 28.01 8.79 -27.30
C VAL A 422 29.22 9.64 -27.69
N LYS A 423 29.20 10.95 -27.40
CA LYS A 423 30.30 11.86 -27.75
C LYS A 423 31.56 11.67 -26.90
N ASN A 424 31.38 11.31 -25.63
CA ASN A 424 32.50 11.11 -24.68
C ASN A 424 33.14 9.72 -24.82
N MET A 425 32.45 8.77 -25.45
CA MET A 425 33.06 7.53 -25.91
C MET A 425 34.00 7.81 -27.10
N GLU A 426 35.31 7.90 -26.83
CA GLU A 426 36.38 8.03 -27.84
C GLU A 426 36.55 6.75 -28.70
N ILE A 427 35.48 6.26 -29.34
CA ILE A 427 35.43 4.98 -30.05
C ILE A 427 35.15 5.17 -31.55
#